data_AF-A0A8T5XSI2-F1
#
_entry.id   AF-A0A8T5XSI2-F1
#
_cell.length_a   1.000
_cell.length_b   1.000
_cell.length_c   1.000
_cell.angle_alpha   90.00
_cell.angle_beta   90.00
_cell.angle_gamma   90.00
#
_symmetry.space_group_name_H-M   'P 1'
#
loop_
_entity.id
_entity.type
_entity.pdbx_description
1 polymer ?
#
loop_
_entity_poly.entity_id
_entity_poly.type
_entity_poly.pdbx_seq_one_letter_code
_entity_poly.pdbx_strand_id
1 'polypeptide(L)'
;MKIDLTKKQYKLLIELISAGEFLVNGHKFKDYIDEYSDLEKYILSFYNDFYEEIKEEHIIEKKIEEKMFKYYDEAVKKEFNEKLAMILSSNELKNNGKSIEYEDVLDNSKKYIKEFNRNGFERLELNWNKKLEYDE
;
A
#
# COMPACT_ATOMS: atom_id res chain seq x y z
N MET A 1 25.06 25.53 -14.15
CA MET A 1 24.64 24.72 -15.32
C MET A 1 23.13 24.87 -15.44
N LYS A 2 22.60 25.31 -16.58
CA LYS A 2 21.15 25.40 -16.79
C LYS A 2 20.67 24.08 -17.40
N ILE A 3 19.71 23.43 -16.76
CA ILE A 3 19.05 22.23 -17.28
C ILE A 3 17.71 22.72 -17.84
N ASP A 4 17.59 22.73 -19.16
CA ASP A 4 16.34 23.10 -19.82
C ASP A 4 15.43 21.87 -19.87
N LEU A 5 14.41 21.84 -19.02
CA LEU A 5 13.38 20.80 -19.04
C LEU A 5 12.24 21.21 -19.96
N THR A 6 11.75 20.28 -20.77
CA THR A 6 10.47 20.46 -21.45
C THR A 6 9.32 20.44 -20.44
N LYS A 7 8.18 21.06 -20.77
CA LYS A 7 6.93 20.99 -19.99
C LYS A 7 6.60 19.56 -19.53
N LYS A 8 6.75 18.57 -20.42
CA LYS A 8 6.47 17.16 -20.13
C LYS A 8 7.45 16.56 -19.12
N GLN A 9 8.74 16.85 -19.26
CA GLN A 9 9.77 16.39 -18.33
C GLN A 9 9.60 17.03 -16.95
N TYR A 10 9.24 18.30 -16.92
CA TYR A 10 8.99 19.02 -15.67
C TYR A 10 7.74 18.48 -14.94
N LYS A 11 6.66 18.19 -15.67
CA LYS A 11 5.49 17.51 -15.10
C LYS A 11 5.83 16.13 -14.53
N LEU A 12 6.63 15.33 -15.25
CA LEU A 12 7.10 14.02 -14.75
C LEU A 12 7.98 14.16 -13.50
N LEU A 13 8.79 15.21 -13.44
CA LEU A 13 9.62 15.50 -12.27
C LEU A 13 8.76 15.79 -11.04
N ILE A 14 7.72 16.62 -11.19
CA ILE A 14 6.76 16.90 -10.11
C ILE A 14 6.05 15.61 -9.68
N GLU A 15 5.54 14.83 -10.64
CA GLU A 15 4.88 13.54 -10.33
C GLU A 15 5.80 12.61 -9.53
N LEU A 16 7.10 12.56 -9.86
CA LEU A 16 8.08 11.73 -9.17
C LEU A 16 8.35 12.22 -7.74
N ILE A 17 8.47 13.54 -7.55
CA ILE A 17 8.78 14.12 -6.24
C ILE A 17 7.60 14.00 -5.30
N SER A 18 6.40 14.33 -5.75
CA SER A 18 5.17 14.18 -4.94
C SER A 18 4.94 12.71 -4.56
N ALA A 19 5.23 11.76 -5.46
CA ALA A 19 5.17 10.34 -5.12
C ALA A 19 6.24 9.94 -4.07
N GLY A 20 7.45 10.50 -4.18
CA GLY A 20 8.51 10.31 -3.19
C GLY A 20 8.13 10.85 -1.81
N GLU A 21 7.59 12.06 -1.76
CA GLU A 21 7.10 12.68 -0.52
C GLU A 21 6.00 11.84 0.12
N PHE A 22 5.00 11.44 -0.67
CA PHE A 22 3.92 10.57 -0.19
C PHE A 22 4.45 9.23 0.34
N LEU A 23 5.43 8.62 -0.32
CA LEU A 23 6.02 7.35 0.14
C LEU A 23 6.77 7.49 1.46
N VAL A 24 7.53 8.58 1.62
CA VAL A 24 8.36 8.80 2.82
C VAL A 24 7.54 9.31 4.00
N ASN A 25 6.60 10.22 3.74
CA ASN A 25 5.90 10.99 4.77
C ASN A 25 4.39 10.72 4.84
N GLY A 26 3.77 10.12 3.83
CA GLY A 26 2.30 9.98 3.74
C GLY A 26 1.64 9.15 4.84
N HIS A 27 2.41 8.37 5.60
CA HIS A 27 1.95 7.57 6.75
C HIS A 27 2.49 8.06 8.10
N LYS A 28 3.28 9.15 8.11
CA LYS A 28 3.97 9.63 9.30
C LYS A 28 3.29 10.86 9.89
N PHE A 29 3.01 10.81 11.19
CA PHE A 29 2.50 11.96 11.95
C PHE A 29 3.52 12.58 12.90
N LYS A 30 4.52 11.80 13.37
CA LYS A 30 5.53 12.25 14.35
C LYS A 30 6.96 12.25 13.83
N ASP A 31 7.30 11.36 12.91
CA ASP A 31 8.64 11.24 12.32
C ASP A 31 8.72 11.82 10.90
N TYR A 32 7.95 12.90 10.67
CA TYR A 32 7.91 13.60 9.39
C TYR A 32 9.29 14.14 9.05
N ILE A 33 9.73 13.93 7.81
CA ILE A 33 11.06 14.34 7.33
C ILE A 33 10.88 15.56 6.44
N ASP A 34 11.17 16.74 6.98
CA ASP A 34 10.93 18.04 6.34
C ASP A 34 11.71 18.22 5.03
N GLU A 35 12.88 17.60 4.90
CA GLU A 35 13.76 17.76 3.73
C GLU A 35 13.10 17.35 2.42
N TYR A 36 12.21 16.36 2.45
CA TYR A 36 11.50 15.89 1.25
C TYR A 36 10.36 16.86 0.86
N SER A 37 9.64 17.41 1.84
CA SER A 37 8.65 18.48 1.64
C SER A 37 9.29 19.76 1.11
N ASP A 38 10.45 20.13 1.66
CA ASP A 38 11.19 21.32 1.24
C ASP A 38 11.75 21.17 -0.18
N LEU A 39 12.20 19.97 -0.54
CA LEU A 39 12.62 19.66 -1.90
C LEU A 39 11.46 19.77 -2.90
N GLU A 40 10.29 19.26 -2.53
CA GLU A 40 9.07 19.40 -3.33
C GLU A 40 8.69 20.87 -3.53
N LYS A 41 8.58 21.64 -2.45
CA LYS A 41 8.28 23.08 -2.50
C LYS A 41 9.31 23.86 -3.31
N TYR A 42 10.59 23.52 -3.18
CA TYR A 42 11.65 24.15 -3.95
C TYR A 42 11.47 23.89 -5.44
N ILE A 43 11.17 22.65 -5.85
CA ILE A 43 11.00 22.31 -7.26
C ILE A 43 9.71 22.91 -7.83
N LEU A 44 8.64 22.96 -7.03
CA LEU A 44 7.41 23.68 -7.35
C LEU A 44 7.60 25.21 -7.39
N SER A 45 8.59 25.80 -6.73
CA SER A 45 8.83 27.25 -6.79
C SER A 45 9.25 27.72 -8.20
N PHE A 46 9.86 26.84 -9.00
CA PHE A 46 10.16 27.08 -10.42
C PHE A 46 8.93 26.91 -11.33
N TYR A 47 7.79 26.53 -10.77
CA TYR A 47 6.55 26.28 -11.50
C TYR A 47 5.84 27.57 -11.93
N ASN A 48 6.22 28.71 -11.36
CA ASN A 48 5.63 30.01 -11.69
C ASN A 48 5.76 30.39 -13.18
N ASP A 49 6.75 29.86 -13.90
CA ASP A 49 6.90 30.07 -15.36
C ASP A 49 5.91 29.21 -16.20
N PHE A 50 5.21 28.26 -15.57
CA PHE A 50 4.25 27.33 -16.20
C PHE A 50 2.82 27.48 -15.65
N TYR A 51 2.61 28.43 -14.74
CA TYR A 51 1.43 28.60 -13.90
C TYR A 51 0.15 29.00 -14.67
N GLU A 52 0.25 29.61 -15.85
CA GLU A 52 -0.93 30.10 -16.58
C GLU A 52 -1.77 28.99 -17.24
N GLU A 53 -1.22 27.77 -17.45
CA GLU A 53 -1.94 26.67 -18.11
C GLU A 53 -2.41 25.55 -17.18
N ILE A 54 -2.03 25.56 -15.90
CA ILE A 54 -2.38 24.50 -14.94
C ILE A 54 -2.83 25.15 -13.63
N LYS A 55 -3.94 25.89 -13.69
CA LYS A 55 -4.80 26.10 -12.52
C LYS A 55 -5.36 24.73 -12.15
N GLU A 56 -4.67 23.96 -11.30
CA GLU A 56 -5.17 22.74 -10.64
C GLU A 56 -4.04 22.01 -9.89
N GLU A 57 -3.30 22.70 -9.01
CA GLU A 57 -2.31 22.05 -8.11
C GLU A 57 -2.93 20.89 -7.32
N HIS A 58 -4.20 21.04 -6.89
CA HIS A 58 -4.97 20.01 -6.20
C HIS A 58 -5.29 18.77 -7.06
N ILE A 59 -5.16 18.82 -8.38
CA ILE A 59 -5.47 17.68 -9.26
C ILE A 59 -4.26 16.79 -9.49
N ILE A 60 -3.04 17.33 -9.37
CA ILE A 60 -1.83 16.52 -9.51
C ILE A 60 -1.67 15.64 -8.27
N GLU A 61 -1.72 16.23 -7.06
CA GLU A 61 -1.68 15.50 -5.79
C GLU A 61 -2.77 14.44 -5.73
N LYS A 62 -4.04 14.81 -5.98
CA LYS A 62 -5.16 13.87 -5.95
C LYS A 62 -5.02 12.74 -6.99
N LYS A 63 -4.53 13.01 -8.19
CA LYS A 63 -4.31 11.96 -9.21
C LYS A 63 -3.15 11.03 -8.85
N ILE A 64 -2.13 11.53 -8.17
CA ILE A 64 -1.02 10.72 -7.68
C ILE A 64 -1.49 9.88 -6.49
N GLU A 65 -2.18 10.49 -5.53
CA GLU A 65 -2.81 9.78 -4.43
C GLU A 65 -3.74 8.67 -4.93
N GLU A 66 -4.68 8.94 -5.84
CA GLU A 66 -5.58 7.92 -6.39
C GLU A 66 -4.83 6.75 -7.06
N LYS A 67 -3.74 7.04 -7.78
CA LYS A 67 -2.89 5.99 -8.37
C LYS A 67 -2.15 5.21 -7.29
N MET A 68 -1.57 5.89 -6.31
CA MET A 68 -0.82 5.29 -5.22
C MET A 68 -1.72 4.45 -4.32
N PHE A 69 -2.92 4.94 -3.99
CA PHE A 69 -3.94 4.19 -3.26
C PHE A 69 -4.35 2.92 -4.00
N LYS A 70 -4.47 2.95 -5.33
CA LYS A 70 -4.75 1.73 -6.08
C LYS A 70 -3.65 0.67 -5.91
N TYR A 71 -2.38 1.08 -6.01
CA TYR A 71 -1.25 0.17 -5.79
C TYR A 71 -1.16 -0.29 -4.33
N TYR A 72 -1.42 0.61 -3.40
CA TYR A 72 -1.44 0.33 -1.97
C TYR A 72 -2.56 -0.65 -1.63
N ASP A 73 -3.77 -0.44 -2.15
CA ASP A 73 -4.91 -1.33 -1.96
C ASP A 73 -4.65 -2.71 -2.53
N GLU A 74 -4.04 -2.81 -3.72
CA GLU A 74 -3.68 -4.11 -4.31
C GLU A 74 -2.60 -4.83 -3.48
N ALA A 75 -1.58 -4.10 -3.00
CA ALA A 75 -0.52 -4.66 -2.15
C ALA A 75 -1.03 -5.06 -0.76
N VAL A 76 -1.79 -4.18 -0.10
CA VAL A 76 -2.41 -4.41 1.22
C VAL A 76 -3.42 -5.54 1.14
N LYS A 77 -4.25 -5.60 0.08
CA LYS A 77 -5.17 -6.71 -0.13
C LYS A 77 -4.42 -8.02 -0.33
N LYS A 78 -3.32 -8.03 -1.10
CA LYS A 78 -2.48 -9.22 -1.25
C LYS A 78 -1.88 -9.66 0.07
N GLU A 79 -1.28 -8.75 0.83
CA GLU A 79 -0.69 -9.05 2.14
C GLU A 79 -1.73 -9.54 3.14
N PHE A 80 -2.91 -8.91 3.16
CA PHE A 80 -4.04 -9.34 3.98
C PHE A 80 -4.51 -10.76 3.60
N ASN A 81 -4.67 -11.04 2.30
CA ASN A 81 -5.05 -12.37 1.80
C ASN A 81 -4.02 -13.42 2.24
N GLU A 82 -2.73 -13.14 2.10
CA GLU A 82 -1.64 -14.05 2.45
C GLU A 82 -1.60 -14.31 3.96
N LYS A 83 -1.66 -13.26 4.79
CA LYS A 83 -1.70 -13.40 6.25
C LYS A 83 -2.91 -14.19 6.73
N LEU A 84 -4.09 -13.87 6.21
CA LEU A 84 -5.31 -14.59 6.58
C LEU A 84 -5.24 -16.07 6.16
N ALA A 85 -4.72 -16.35 4.96
CA ALA A 85 -4.53 -17.72 4.48
C ALA A 85 -3.56 -18.52 5.35
N MET A 86 -2.47 -17.90 5.83
CA MET A 86 -1.53 -18.54 6.76
C MET A 86 -2.17 -18.82 8.12
N ILE A 87 -2.96 -17.89 8.66
CA ILE A 87 -3.68 -18.10 9.94
C ILE A 87 -4.68 -19.25 9.83
N LEU A 88 -5.49 -19.27 8.77
CA LEU A 88 -6.46 -20.36 8.55
C LEU A 88 -5.75 -21.70 8.37
N SER A 89 -4.66 -21.71 7.61
CA SER A 89 -3.84 -22.89 7.38
C SER A 89 -3.27 -23.45 8.68
N SER A 90 -2.65 -22.60 9.51
CA SER A 90 -2.10 -22.99 10.81
C SER A 90 -3.18 -23.55 11.73
N ASN A 91 -4.34 -22.89 11.81
CA ASN A 91 -5.47 -23.35 12.61
C ASN A 91 -6.02 -24.71 12.15
N GLU A 92 -6.15 -24.91 10.84
CA GLU A 92 -6.62 -26.17 10.29
C GLU A 92 -5.62 -27.31 10.54
N LEU A 93 -4.32 -27.08 10.32
CA LEU A 93 -3.27 -28.06 10.59
C LEU A 93 -3.26 -28.43 12.07
N LYS A 94 -3.33 -27.44 12.97
CA LYS A 94 -3.44 -27.64 14.42
C LYS A 94 -4.67 -28.47 14.81
N ASN A 95 -5.85 -28.12 14.29
CA ASN A 95 -7.10 -28.84 14.61
C ASN A 95 -7.09 -30.28 14.07
N ASN A 96 -6.33 -30.54 13.01
CA ASN A 96 -6.17 -31.87 12.43
C ASN A 96 -4.99 -32.66 13.02
N GLY A 97 -4.32 -32.14 14.07
CA GLY A 97 -3.17 -32.79 14.70
C GLY A 97 -1.95 -32.92 13.78
N LYS A 98 -1.83 -32.03 12.79
CA LYS A 98 -0.71 -32.00 11.83
C LYS A 98 0.38 -31.02 12.29
N SER A 99 1.57 -31.18 11.69
CA SER A 99 2.69 -30.25 11.83
C SER A 99 2.28 -28.81 11.51
N ILE A 100 2.83 -27.86 12.27
CA ILE A 100 2.65 -26.41 12.09
C ILE A 100 3.97 -25.73 11.68
N GLU A 101 4.91 -26.50 11.13
CA GLU A 101 6.14 -25.97 10.56
C GLU A 101 5.83 -24.99 9.42
N TYR A 102 6.71 -24.01 9.23
CA TYR A 102 6.48 -22.91 8.29
C TYR A 102 6.18 -23.40 6.87
N GLU A 103 6.90 -24.41 6.39
CA GLU A 103 6.71 -24.97 5.04
C GLU A 103 5.35 -25.65 4.89
N ASP A 104 4.90 -26.41 5.89
CA ASP A 104 3.59 -27.07 5.90
C ASP A 104 2.45 -26.04 5.90
N VAL A 105 2.60 -24.98 6.71
CA VAL A 105 1.65 -23.87 6.78
C VAL A 105 1.59 -23.13 5.44
N LEU A 106 2.75 -22.87 4.84
CA LEU A 106 2.87 -22.18 3.55
C LEU A 106 2.26 -23.02 2.41
N ASP A 107 2.49 -24.32 2.39
CA ASP A 107 1.92 -25.20 1.37
C ASP A 107 0.41 -25.34 1.52
N ASN A 108 -0.08 -25.52 2.75
CA ASN A 108 -1.50 -25.60 3.01
C ASN A 108 -2.22 -24.25 2.82
N SER A 109 -1.54 -23.09 2.99
CA SER A 109 -2.15 -21.76 2.75
C SER A 109 -2.48 -21.49 1.28
N LYS A 110 -1.78 -22.13 0.34
CA LYS A 110 -2.00 -21.96 -1.11
C LYS A 110 -3.45 -22.21 -1.54
N LYS A 111 -4.18 -23.10 -0.85
CA LYS A 111 -5.59 -23.37 -1.16
C LYS A 111 -6.51 -22.21 -0.76
N TYR A 112 -6.23 -21.56 0.38
CA TYR A 112 -6.97 -20.39 0.84
C TYR A 112 -6.68 -19.17 -0.03
N ILE A 113 -5.42 -18.97 -0.43
CA ILE A 113 -5.05 -17.91 -1.39
C ILE A 113 -5.82 -18.10 -2.71
N LYS A 114 -5.88 -19.32 -3.23
CA LYS A 114 -6.66 -19.64 -4.45
C LYS A 114 -8.14 -19.34 -4.26
N GLU A 115 -8.71 -19.67 -3.11
CA GLU A 115 -10.12 -19.41 -2.83
C GLU A 115 -10.41 -17.90 -2.73
N PHE A 116 -9.58 -17.13 -2.02
CA PHE A 116 -9.72 -15.68 -1.91
C PHE A 116 -9.61 -14.97 -3.27
N ASN A 117 -8.68 -15.43 -4.12
CA ASN A 117 -8.53 -14.87 -5.46
C ASN A 117 -9.72 -15.17 -6.37
N ARG A 118 -10.41 -16.30 -6.17
CA ARG A 118 -11.53 -16.73 -7.01
C ARG A 118 -12.89 -16.18 -6.53
N ASN A 119 -13.11 -16.20 -5.22
CA ASN A 119 -14.42 -16.00 -4.61
C ASN A 119 -14.44 -14.87 -3.57
N GLY A 120 -13.32 -14.18 -3.35
CA GLY A 120 -13.21 -13.19 -2.28
C GLY A 120 -13.38 -13.82 -0.89
N PHE A 121 -13.98 -13.07 0.04
CA PHE A 121 -14.23 -13.51 1.43
C PHE A 121 -15.69 -13.91 1.69
N GLU A 122 -16.53 -13.95 0.66
CA GLU A 122 -17.97 -14.16 0.80
C GLU A 122 -18.32 -15.50 1.44
N ARG A 123 -17.42 -16.48 1.33
CA ARG A 123 -17.58 -17.84 1.87
C ARG A 123 -16.88 -18.04 3.22
N LEU A 124 -16.36 -16.96 3.80
CA LEU A 124 -15.64 -17.03 5.05
C LEU A 124 -16.64 -16.89 6.19
N GLU A 125 -16.90 -18.01 6.88
CA GLU A 125 -17.79 -18.05 8.03
C GLU A 125 -16.98 -17.87 9.32
N LEU A 126 -17.30 -16.82 10.08
CA LEU A 126 -16.71 -16.57 11.39
C LEU A 126 -17.54 -17.27 12.48
N ASN A 127 -16.93 -18.25 13.14
CA ASN A 127 -17.54 -18.89 14.30
C ASN A 127 -17.15 -18.17 15.59
N TRP A 128 -18.00 -17.23 16.01
CA TRP A 128 -17.82 -16.42 17.22
C TRP A 128 -18.00 -17.19 18.54
N ASN A 129 -18.42 -18.46 18.51
CA ASN A 129 -18.76 -19.23 19.71
C ASN A 129 -17.56 -19.92 20.38
N LYS A 130 -16.34 -19.75 19.87
CA LYS A 130 -15.13 -20.20 20.59
C LYS A 130 -14.77 -19.12 21.61
N LYS A 131 -15.00 -19.40 22.91
CA LYS A 131 -14.43 -18.59 24.00
C LYS A 131 -12.94 -18.41 23.73
N LEU A 132 -12.50 -17.18 23.59
CA LEU A 132 -11.08 -16.83 23.61
C LEU A 132 -10.61 -17.09 25.04
N GLU A 133 -10.03 -18.25 25.28
CA GLU A 133 -9.23 -18.49 26.48
C GLU A 133 -7.96 -17.65 26.30
N TYR A 134 -7.94 -16.49 26.92
CA TYR A 134 -6.71 -15.76 27.16
C TYR A 134 -6.08 -16.39 28.40
N ASP A 135 -4.92 -17.03 28.23
CA ASP A 135 -4.06 -17.38 29.36
C ASP A 135 -3.50 -16.06 29.93
N GLU A 136 -3.77 -15.82 31.23
CA GLU A 136 -3.19 -14.72 32.03
C GLU A 136 -1.68 -14.91 32.28
#